data_AF-A0A6G2V2H8-F1
#
_entry.id   AF-A0A6G2V2H8-F1
#
_cell.length_a   1.000
_cell.length_b   1.000
_cell.length_c   1.000
_cell.angle_alpha   90.00
_cell.angle_beta   90.00
_cell.angle_gamma   90.00
#
_symmetry.space_group_name_H-M   'P 1'
#
loop_
_entity.id
_entity.type
_entity.pdbx_description
1 polymer ?
#
loop_
_entity_poly.entity_id
_entity_poly.type
_entity_poly.pdbx_seq_one_letter_code
_entity_poly.pdbx_strand_id
1 'polypeptide(L)'
;MSELFDAVDALVASRSVLPPAQERKRLRVAHGLTMDDVARTLKVRRATVSSWESATKPTEPRGPEREAYAHLLNQLAELYPA
;
A
#
# COMPACT_ATOMS: atom_id res chain seq x y z
N MET A 1 12.54 16.46 -8.80
CA MET A 1 11.75 16.03 -9.97
C MET A 1 10.73 17.12 -10.25
N SER A 2 10.42 17.41 -11.51
CA SER A 2 9.41 18.43 -11.83
C SER A 2 8.02 17.94 -11.45
N GLU A 3 7.13 18.85 -11.02
CA GLU A 3 5.70 18.61 -10.76
C GLU A 3 5.01 17.72 -11.81
N LEU A 4 5.43 17.82 -13.08
CA LEU A 4 4.91 16.99 -14.17
C LEU A 4 5.21 15.49 -14.01
N PHE A 5 6.39 15.12 -13.51
CA PHE A 5 6.75 13.71 -13.30
C PHE A 5 5.97 13.12 -12.13
N ASP A 6 5.85 13.87 -11.03
CA ASP A 6 5.06 13.44 -9.87
C ASP A 6 3.58 13.24 -10.25
N ALA A 7 3.03 14.11 -11.11
CA ALA A 7 1.68 13.97 -11.64
C ALA A 7 1.50 12.75 -12.55
N VAL A 8 2.51 12.41 -13.36
CA VAL A 8 2.51 11.19 -14.20
C VAL A 8 2.58 9.95 -13.31
N ASP A 9 3.45 9.93 -12.30
CA ASP A 9 3.58 8.83 -11.36
C ASP A 9 2.29 8.61 -10.57
N ALA A 10 1.65 9.70 -10.12
CA ALA A 10 0.34 9.64 -9.48
C ALA A 10 -0.74 9.07 -10.41
N LEU A 11 -0.76 9.48 -11.69
CA LEU A 11 -1.70 8.94 -12.68
C LEU A 11 -1.51 7.44 -12.89
N VAL A 12 -0.27 6.97 -13.06
CA VAL A 12 0.03 5.54 -13.23
C VAL A 12 -0.36 4.78 -11.96
N ALA A 13 0.06 5.25 -10.78
CA ALA A 13 -0.24 4.62 -9.50
C ALA A 13 -1.76 4.54 -9.24
N SER A 14 -2.54 5.54 -9.63
CA SER A 14 -4.00 5.55 -9.50
C SER A 14 -4.70 4.40 -10.26
N ARG A 15 -4.07 3.88 -11.32
CA ARG A 15 -4.61 2.81 -12.19
C ARG A 15 -3.96 1.44 -12.00
N SER A 16 -2.78 1.38 -11.38
CA SER A 16 -2.07 0.12 -11.15
C SER A 16 -2.86 -0.83 -10.25
N VAL A 17 -2.87 -2.11 -10.59
CA VAL A 17 -3.49 -3.13 -9.74
C VAL A 17 -2.60 -3.31 -8.51
N LEU A 18 -3.19 -3.21 -7.31
CA LEU A 18 -2.45 -3.52 -6.08
C LEU A 18 -2.16 -5.03 -6.01
N PRO A 19 -1.03 -5.44 -5.43
CA PRO A 19 -0.72 -6.86 -5.25
C PRO A 19 -1.81 -7.55 -4.41
N PRO A 20 -1.95 -8.89 -4.48
CA PRO A 20 -2.94 -9.63 -3.70
C PRO A 20 -2.85 -9.35 -2.20
N ALA A 21 -3.96 -9.36 -1.47
CA ALA A 21 -4.00 -8.98 -0.06
C ALA A 21 -2.99 -9.74 0.84
N GLN A 22 -2.75 -11.02 0.54
CA GLN A 22 -1.74 -11.85 1.22
C GLN A 22 -0.32 -11.32 1.00
N GLU A 23 -0.03 -10.86 -0.21
CA GLU A 23 1.27 -10.31 -0.57
C GLU A 23 1.50 -8.96 0.12
N ARG A 24 0.47 -8.13 0.22
CA ARG A 24 0.52 -6.88 1.00
C ARG A 24 0.96 -7.15 2.45
N LYS A 25 0.33 -8.15 3.09
CA LYS A 25 0.67 -8.59 4.44
C LYS A 25 2.09 -9.14 4.51
N ARG A 26 2.51 -9.97 3.55
CA ARG A 26 3.86 -10.55 3.48
C ARG A 26 4.91 -9.46 3.46
N LEU A 27 4.79 -8.49 2.55
CA LEU A 27 5.71 -7.36 2.40
C LEU A 27 5.80 -6.54 3.69
N ARG A 28 4.65 -6.19 4.29
CA ARG A 28 4.61 -5.45 5.56
C ARG A 28 5.34 -6.19 6.67
N VAL A 29 5.08 -7.50 6.82
CA VAL A 29 5.70 -8.33 7.86
C VAL A 29 7.18 -8.59 7.60
N ALA A 30 7.58 -8.78 6.34
CA ALA A 30 8.99 -8.97 5.96
C ALA A 30 9.84 -7.75 6.32
N HIS A 31 9.27 -6.55 6.24
CA HIS A 31 9.89 -5.32 6.70
C HIS A 31 9.77 -5.05 8.20
N GLY A 32 9.11 -5.93 8.97
CA GLY A 32 8.91 -5.76 10.41
C GLY A 32 7.89 -4.68 10.79
N LEU A 33 7.09 -4.18 9.85
CA LEU A 33 6.08 -3.16 10.12
C LEU A 33 4.83 -3.76 10.75
N THR A 34 4.29 -3.10 11.77
CA THR A 34 2.97 -3.43 12.31
C THR A 34 1.86 -2.77 11.48
N MET A 35 0.62 -3.26 11.62
CA MET A 35 -0.53 -2.56 11.02
C MET A 35 -0.71 -1.15 11.59
N ASP A 36 -0.30 -0.90 12.83
CA ASP A 36 -0.40 0.42 13.47
C ASP A 36 0.61 1.42 12.89
N ASP A 37 1.81 0.97 12.51
CA ASP A 37 2.82 1.81 11.85
C ASP A 37 2.30 2.30 10.49
N VAL A 38 1.74 1.39 9.70
CA VAL A 38 1.13 1.70 8.41
C VAL A 38 -0.09 2.60 8.59
N ALA A 39 -0.98 2.27 9.53
CA ALA A 39 -2.19 3.04 9.77
C ALA A 39 -1.88 4.49 10.20
N ARG A 40 -0.91 4.67 11.10
CA ARG A 40 -0.47 6.01 11.56
C ARG A 40 0.14 6.82 10.42
N THR A 41 0.98 6.19 9.61
CA THR A 41 1.63 6.83 8.45
C THR A 41 0.59 7.30 7.42
N LEU A 42 -0.38 6.45 7.13
CA LEU A 42 -1.45 6.74 6.17
C LEU A 42 -2.65 7.49 6.79
N LYS A 43 -2.59 7.85 8.07
CA LYS A 43 -3.67 8.53 8.83
C LYS A 43 -5.02 7.81 8.75
N VAL A 44 -5.02 6.48 8.67
CA VAL A 44 -6.20 5.62 8.71
C VAL A 44 -6.30 4.86 10.03
N ARG A 45 -7.40 4.14 10.25
CA ARG A 45 -7.53 3.24 11.40
C ARG A 45 -6.77 1.95 11.15
N ARG A 46 -6.20 1.34 12.20
CA ARG A 46 -5.60 -0.01 12.14
C ARG A 46 -6.53 -1.05 11.50
N ALA A 47 -7.83 -0.99 11.83
CA ALA A 47 -8.85 -1.87 11.25
C ALA A 47 -8.96 -1.74 9.72
N THR A 48 -8.74 -0.54 9.19
CA THR A 48 -8.73 -0.28 7.74
C THR A 48 -7.58 -1.05 7.06
N VAL A 49 -6.37 -0.97 7.61
CA VAL A 49 -5.21 -1.74 7.10
C VAL A 49 -5.48 -3.24 7.20
N SER A 50 -6.05 -3.69 8.32
CA SER A 50 -6.46 -5.10 8.48
C SER A 50 -7.46 -5.55 7.40
N SER A 51 -8.40 -4.69 7.00
CA SER A 51 -9.35 -5.00 5.93
C SER A 51 -8.68 -5.03 4.55
N TRP A 52 -7.66 -4.21 4.30
CA TRP A 52 -6.93 -4.20 3.02
C TRP A 52 -6.03 -5.43 2.83
N GLU A 53 -5.57 -6.02 3.93
CA GLU A 53 -4.68 -7.18 3.98
C GLU A 53 -5.41 -8.50 4.26
N SER A 54 -6.74 -8.47 4.39
CA SER A 54 -7.54 -9.67 4.64
C SER A 54 -7.57 -10.59 3.41
N ALA A 55 -7.08 -11.81 3.56
CA ALA A 55 -7.13 -12.82 2.49
C ALA A 55 -8.55 -13.33 2.20
N THR A 56 -9.46 -13.24 3.17
CA THR A 56 -10.82 -13.81 3.08
C THR A 56 -11.81 -12.84 2.42
N LYS A 57 -11.75 -11.56 2.82
CA LYS A 57 -12.64 -10.53 2.28
C LYS A 57 -11.91 -9.19 2.27
N PRO A 58 -11.00 -8.97 1.31
CA PRO A 58 -10.26 -7.72 1.22
C PRO A 58 -11.20 -6.59 0.84
N THR A 59 -10.99 -5.43 1.46
CA THR A 59 -11.55 -4.17 0.97
C THR A 59 -10.45 -3.45 0.21
N GLU A 60 -10.76 -2.93 -0.98
CA GLU A 60 -9.76 -2.19 -1.74
C GLU A 60 -9.65 -0.76 -1.20
N PRO A 61 -8.43 -0.27 -0.90
CA PRO A 61 -8.22 1.14 -0.58
C PRO A 61 -8.65 2.04 -1.73
N ARG A 62 -9.07 3.26 -1.42
CA ARG A 62 -9.55 4.25 -2.39
C ARG A 62 -8.92 5.60 -2.12
N GLY A 63 -8.98 6.50 -3.10
CA GLY A 63 -8.54 7.88 -2.94
C GLY A 63 -7.04 8.01 -2.64
N PRO A 64 -6.61 9.10 -1.98
CA PRO A 64 -5.21 9.38 -1.68
C PRO A 64 -4.52 8.29 -0.85
N GLU A 65 -5.26 7.63 0.05
CA GLU A 65 -4.69 6.56 0.89
C GLU A 65 -4.32 5.32 0.07
N ARG A 66 -5.03 5.05 -1.02
CA ARG A 66 -4.67 3.98 -1.97
C ARG A 66 -3.33 4.24 -2.62
N GLU A 67 -3.11 5.47 -3.07
CA GLU A 67 -1.87 5.86 -3.75
C GLU A 67 -0.68 5.78 -2.79
N ALA A 68 -0.83 6.34 -1.59
CA ALA A 68 0.19 6.26 -0.55
C ALA A 68 0.49 4.80 -0.14
N TYR A 69 -0.54 3.96 -0.02
CA TYR A 69 -0.36 2.54 0.27
C TYR A 69 0.30 1.77 -0.90
N ALA A 70 -0.06 2.07 -2.14
CA ALA A 70 0.59 1.50 -3.33
C ALA A 70 2.08 1.83 -3.35
N HIS A 71 2.42 3.09 -3.08
CA HIS A 71 3.81 3.56 -3.04
C HIS A 71 4.62 2.86 -1.95
N LEU A 72 4.04 2.68 -0.75
CA LEU A 72 4.65 1.87 0.31
C LEU A 72 4.92 0.44 -0.18
N LEU A 73 3.91 -0.23 -0.74
CA LEU A 73 4.03 -1.62 -1.18
C LEU A 73 5.06 -1.81 -2.30
N ASN A 74 5.16 -0.87 -3.24
CA ASN A 74 6.15 -0.92 -4.31
C ASN A 74 7.57 -0.86 -3.74
N GLN A 75 7.86 0.07 -2.82
CA GLN A 75 9.17 0.14 -2.17
C GLN A 75 9.49 -1.13 -1.37
N LEU A 76 8.51 -1.70 -0.67
CA LEU A 76 8.72 -2.96 0.05
C LEU A 76 8.96 -4.12 -0.93
N ALA A 77 8.29 -4.16 -2.08
CA ALA A 77 8.47 -5.21 -3.08
C ALA A 77 9.88 -5.19 -3.71
N GLU A 78 10.49 -4.01 -3.86
CA GLU A 78 11.89 -3.89 -4.28
C GLU A 78 12.87 -4.48 -3.25
N LEU A 79 12.57 -4.32 -1.96
CA LEU A 79 13.40 -4.85 -0.86
C LEU A 79 13.19 -6.34 -0.61
N TYR A 80 11.98 -6.83 -0.88
CA TYR A 80 11.56 -8.21 -0.60
C TYR A 80 10.90 -8.83 -1.84
N PRO A 81 11.68 -9.13 -2.90
CA PRO A 81 11.15 -9.83 -4.06
C PRO A 81 10.53 -11.19 -3.65
N ALA A 82 9.49 -11.61 -4.38
CA ALA A 82 8.78 -12.88 -4.17
C ALA A 82 9.50 -14.06 -4.83
#